data_AF-A0A2V7VAU5-F1
#
_entry.id   AF-A0A2V7VAU5-F1
#
_cell.length_a   1.000
_cell.length_b   1.000
_cell.length_c   1.000
_cell.angle_alpha   90.00
_cell.angle_beta   90.00
_cell.angle_gamma   90.00
#
_symmetry.space_group_name_H-M   'P 1'
#
loop_
_entity.id
_entity.type
_entity.pdbx_description
1 polymer ?
#
loop_
_entity_poly.entity_id
_entity_poly.type
_entity_poly.pdbx_seq_one_letter_code
_entity_poly.pdbx_strand_id
1 'polypeptide(L)'
;GRVPEVALKNQLEPILARHPVVDAVFTAHNHFYARMVPRGGVRYFVSGGGGRRVYGFQPAPGYLATGGAYLHMLYVRITRDRFEYYVVDSRGRSRDAGWFGKGDRVDHMFPAGALPPEPLQAESAPPSPAAP
;
A
#
# COMPACT_ATOMS: atom_id res chain seq x y z
N GLY A 1 -17.11 -14.56 -2.59
CA GLY A 1 -16.19 -14.10 -3.65
C GLY A 1 -16.55 -14.80 -4.93
N ARG A 2 -16.44 -14.15 -6.09
CA ARG A 2 -16.67 -14.86 -7.36
C ARG A 2 -15.58 -15.92 -7.53
N VAL A 3 -15.96 -17.05 -8.12
CA VAL A 3 -15.13 -18.25 -8.34
C VAL A 3 -13.70 -17.94 -8.87
N PRO A 4 -13.47 -16.96 -9.76
CA PRO A 4 -12.13 -16.68 -10.28
C PRO A 4 -11.14 -16.06 -9.28
N GLU A 5 -11.58 -15.18 -8.38
CA GLU A 5 -10.68 -14.49 -7.43
C GLU A 5 -10.18 -15.45 -6.36
N VAL A 6 -11.05 -16.37 -5.94
CA VAL A 6 -10.71 -17.44 -4.99
C VAL A 6 -9.76 -18.44 -5.65
N ALA A 7 -9.98 -18.78 -6.92
CA ALA A 7 -9.07 -19.65 -7.67
C ALA A 7 -7.67 -19.04 -7.81
N LEU A 8 -7.57 -17.75 -8.16
CA LEU A 8 -6.29 -17.05 -8.27
C LEU A 8 -5.57 -16.98 -6.92
N LYS A 9 -6.30 -16.63 -5.84
CA LYS A 9 -5.75 -16.63 -4.48
C LYS A 9 -5.18 -18.00 -4.11
N ASN A 10 -5.92 -19.07 -4.36
CA ASN A 10 -5.50 -20.43 -4.00
C ASN A 10 -4.29 -20.91 -4.83
N GLN A 11 -4.10 -20.40 -6.05
CA GLN A 11 -2.92 -20.68 -6.86
C GLN A 11 -1.70 -19.89 -6.40
N LEU A 12 -1.88 -18.61 -6.03
CA LEU A 12 -0.79 -17.72 -5.66
C LEU A 12 -0.32 -17.89 -4.21
N GLU A 13 -1.22 -18.15 -3.26
CA GLU A 13 -0.87 -18.28 -1.83
C GLU A 13 0.24 -19.31 -1.58
N PRO A 14 0.21 -20.53 -2.14
CA PRO A 14 1.29 -21.49 -1.97
C PRO A 14 2.62 -21.05 -2.60
N ILE A 15 2.58 -20.22 -3.65
CA ILE A 15 3.79 -19.69 -4.29
C ILE A 15 4.38 -18.59 -3.40
N LEU A 16 3.55 -17.64 -2.97
CA LEU A 16 3.96 -16.55 -2.08
C LEU A 16 4.46 -17.08 -0.72
N ALA A 17 3.85 -18.15 -0.20
CA ALA A 17 4.30 -18.79 1.03
C ALA A 17 5.65 -19.52 0.89
N ARG A 18 5.98 -20.06 -0.29
CA ARG A 18 7.25 -20.76 -0.56
C ARG A 18 8.39 -19.81 -0.94
N HIS A 19 8.07 -18.61 -1.38
CA HIS A 19 9.04 -17.60 -1.79
C HIS A 19 8.93 -16.40 -0.83
N PRO A 20 9.68 -16.39 0.29
CA PRO A 20 9.61 -15.35 1.34
C PRO A 20 10.21 -14.00 0.90
N VAL A 21 10.18 -13.71 -0.40
CA VAL A 21 10.69 -12.49 -1.02
C VAL A 21 9.62 -11.42 -1.13
N VAL A 22 8.35 -11.77 -0.92
CA VAL A 22 7.21 -10.84 -1.08
C VAL A 22 6.81 -10.27 0.26
N ASP A 23 7.05 -8.97 0.46
CA ASP A 23 6.65 -8.27 1.68
C ASP A 23 5.30 -7.53 1.53
N ALA A 24 4.88 -7.22 0.30
CA ALA A 24 3.64 -6.51 0.02
C ALA A 24 2.97 -6.96 -1.30
N VAL A 25 1.64 -6.94 -1.32
CA VAL A 25 0.78 -7.24 -2.46
C VAL A 25 -0.20 -6.09 -2.66
N PHE A 26 -0.24 -5.55 -3.88
CA PHE A 26 -1.17 -4.49 -4.27
C PHE A 26 -2.21 -5.04 -5.22
N THR A 27 -3.47 -4.73 -4.94
CA THR A 27 -4.62 -5.11 -5.76
C THR A 27 -5.54 -3.90 -5.95
N ALA A 28 -6.39 -3.96 -6.98
CA ALA A 28 -7.37 -2.93 -7.27
C ALA A 28 -8.76 -3.59 -7.48
N HIS A 29 -9.46 -3.26 -8.57
CA HIS A 29 -10.81 -3.72 -8.92
C HIS A 29 -11.92 -3.20 -7.99
N ASN A 30 -11.81 -3.45 -6.70
CA ASN A 30 -12.74 -2.89 -5.72
C ASN A 30 -12.46 -1.41 -5.52
N HIS A 31 -13.42 -0.55 -5.84
CA HIS A 31 -13.27 0.91 -5.76
C HIS A 31 -13.36 1.43 -4.32
N PHE A 32 -12.46 0.98 -3.46
CA PHE A 32 -12.27 1.45 -2.10
C PHE A 32 -10.82 1.25 -1.69
N TYR A 33 -10.46 1.77 -0.51
CA TYR A 33 -9.21 1.44 0.15
C TYR A 33 -9.43 0.33 1.18
N ALA A 34 -8.53 -0.64 1.25
CA ALA A 34 -8.45 -1.58 2.37
C ALA A 34 -7.01 -2.05 2.60
N ARG A 35 -6.63 -2.16 3.87
CA ARG A 35 -5.42 -2.86 4.29
C ARG A 35 -5.80 -4.01 5.20
N MET A 36 -5.34 -5.21 4.87
CA MET A 36 -5.54 -6.39 5.70
C MET A 36 -4.57 -6.39 6.87
N VAL A 37 -4.94 -7.08 7.96
CA VAL A 37 -3.97 -7.45 8.99
C VAL A 37 -2.85 -8.27 8.32
N PRO A 38 -1.55 -8.02 8.61
CA PRO A 38 -0.45 -8.76 8.00
C PRO A 38 -0.60 -10.28 8.15
N ARG A 39 -0.33 -11.03 7.07
CA ARG A 39 -0.44 -12.50 7.05
C ARG A 39 0.88 -13.11 6.65
N GLY A 40 1.51 -13.84 7.57
CA GLY A 40 2.82 -14.44 7.33
C GLY A 40 3.91 -13.41 7.00
N GLY A 41 3.79 -12.18 7.50
CA GLY A 41 4.70 -11.07 7.20
C GLY A 41 4.32 -10.25 5.95
N VAL A 42 3.37 -10.72 5.14
CA VAL A 42 2.96 -10.04 3.91
C VAL A 42 1.84 -9.02 4.18
N ARG A 43 1.98 -7.82 3.62
CA ARG A 43 0.95 -6.77 3.64
C ARG A 43 0.11 -6.84 2.39
N TYR A 44 -1.20 -6.74 2.54
CA TYR A 44 -2.13 -6.73 1.40
C TYR A 44 -2.87 -5.40 1.39
N PHE A 45 -2.81 -4.75 0.23
CA PHE A 45 -3.47 -3.48 -0.03
C PHE A 45 -4.48 -3.65 -1.17
N VAL A 46 -5.67 -3.11 -0.97
CA VAL A 46 -6.63 -2.81 -2.02
C VAL A 46 -6.61 -1.31 -2.22
N SER A 47 -6.23 -0.86 -3.42
CA SER A 47 -6.15 0.54 -3.81
C SER A 47 -6.88 0.77 -5.14
N GLY A 48 -8.20 0.55 -5.17
CA GLY A 48 -9.00 0.70 -6.40
C GLY A 48 -9.79 2.00 -6.50
N GLY A 49 -9.71 2.89 -5.51
CA GLY A 49 -10.45 4.15 -5.44
C GLY A 49 -9.84 5.30 -6.25
N GLY A 50 -9.25 5.04 -7.42
CA GLY A 50 -8.42 6.03 -8.13
C GLY A 50 -9.18 7.12 -8.93
N GLY A 51 -10.51 7.04 -9.07
CA GLY A 51 -11.25 8.10 -9.78
C GLY A 51 -12.69 7.79 -10.18
N ARG A 52 -13.10 6.51 -10.21
CA ARG A 52 -14.49 6.12 -10.47
C ARG A 52 -15.29 6.04 -9.15
N ARG A 53 -16.62 6.03 -9.25
CA ARG A 53 -17.52 5.94 -8.09
C ARG A 53 -17.08 4.81 -7.15
N VAL A 54 -16.91 5.16 -5.87
CA VAL A 54 -16.51 4.24 -4.82
C VAL A 54 -17.61 3.21 -4.53
N TYR A 55 -17.20 2.01 -4.14
CA TYR A 55 -18.11 0.97 -3.69
C TYR A 55 -18.42 1.12 -2.20
N GLY A 56 -19.50 0.48 -1.76
CA GLY A 56 -19.76 0.32 -0.33
C GLY A 56 -18.60 -0.43 0.33
N PHE A 57 -18.18 0.05 1.50
CA PHE A 57 -17.14 -0.58 2.30
C PHE A 57 -17.76 -1.10 3.61
N GLN A 58 -17.48 -2.36 3.92
CA GLN A 58 -17.88 -2.98 5.19
C GLN A 58 -16.63 -3.30 5.99
N PRO A 59 -16.49 -2.76 7.21
CA PRO A 59 -15.41 -3.16 8.12
C PRO A 59 -15.50 -4.65 8.43
N ALA A 60 -14.34 -5.30 8.55
CA ALA A 60 -14.23 -6.69 8.97
C ALA A 60 -13.13 -6.81 10.04
N PRO A 61 -13.45 -6.57 11.33
CA PRO A 61 -12.48 -6.64 12.42
C PRO A 61 -11.76 -8.00 12.44
N GLY A 62 -10.46 -7.99 12.73
CA GLY A 62 -9.61 -9.19 12.72
C GLY A 62 -9.17 -9.65 11.32
N TYR A 63 -9.79 -9.15 10.25
CA TYR A 63 -9.37 -9.37 8.87
C TYR A 63 -8.76 -8.11 8.24
N LEU A 64 -9.45 -6.98 8.37
CA LEU A 64 -8.98 -5.67 7.94
C LEU A 64 -8.34 -4.93 9.11
N ALA A 65 -7.15 -4.38 8.88
CA ALA A 65 -6.52 -3.43 9.79
C ALA A 65 -7.21 -2.06 9.68
N THR A 66 -7.50 -1.63 8.44
CA THR A 66 -8.21 -0.38 8.16
C THR A 66 -8.76 -0.37 6.72
N GLY A 67 -9.63 0.58 6.41
CA GLY A 67 -10.17 0.78 5.07
C GLY A 67 -11.28 1.82 5.02
N GLY A 68 -11.78 2.09 3.82
CA GLY A 68 -12.94 2.94 3.63
C GLY A 68 -13.27 3.26 2.18
N ALA A 69 -14.50 3.73 1.99
CA ALA A 69 -15.04 4.12 0.69
C ALA A 69 -14.76 5.61 0.40
N TYR A 70 -13.61 5.88 -0.21
CA TYR A 70 -13.23 7.23 -0.64
C TYR A 70 -12.24 7.15 -1.81
N LEU A 71 -12.21 8.21 -2.60
CA LEU A 71 -11.18 8.39 -3.62
C LEU A 71 -9.83 8.61 -2.94
N HIS A 72 -8.78 7.94 -3.40
CA HIS A 72 -7.47 8.01 -2.78
C HIS A 72 -6.31 7.68 -3.73
N MET A 73 -5.13 8.05 -3.27
CA MET A 73 -3.83 7.59 -3.74
C MET A 73 -3.14 6.82 -2.61
N LEU A 74 -2.46 5.73 -2.95
CA LEU A 74 -1.47 5.07 -2.08
C LEU A 74 -0.07 5.45 -2.58
N TYR A 75 0.67 6.19 -1.75
CA TYR A 75 2.07 6.52 -1.99
C TYR A 75 2.96 5.56 -1.19
N VAL A 76 3.99 5.04 -1.85
CA VAL A 76 4.94 4.09 -1.27
C VAL A 76 6.34 4.67 -1.38
N ARG A 77 7.09 4.64 -0.28
CA ARG A 77 8.52 4.96 -0.26
C ARG A 77 9.30 3.80 0.31
N ILE A 78 10.27 3.32 -0.44
CA ILE A 78 11.16 2.24 -0.01
C ILE A 78 12.53 2.87 0.25
N THR A 79 13.04 2.69 1.47
CA THR A 79 14.40 3.05 1.83
C THR A 79 15.23 1.77 2.03
N ARG A 80 16.49 1.91 2.44
CA ARG A 80 17.33 0.75 2.79
C ARG A 80 16.68 -0.12 3.87
N ASP A 81 16.04 0.52 4.86
CA ASP A 81 15.67 -0.15 6.11
C ASP A 81 14.16 -0.41 6.22
N ARG A 82 13.34 0.29 5.44
CA ARG A 82 11.88 0.21 5.59
C ARG A 82 11.10 0.46 4.32
N PHE A 83 9.94 -0.18 4.28
CA PHE A 83 8.83 0.10 3.39
C PHE A 83 7.87 1.04 4.11
N GLU A 84 7.62 2.22 3.56
CA GLU A 84 6.66 3.19 4.07
C GLU A 84 5.48 3.33 3.12
N TYR A 85 4.29 3.50 3.70
CA TYR A 85 3.06 3.73 2.96
C TYR A 85 2.27 4.90 3.52
N TYR A 86 1.59 5.60 2.62
CA TYR A 86 0.76 6.76 2.92
C TYR A 86 -0.47 6.74 2.02
N VAL A 87 -1.65 6.85 2.62
CA VAL A 87 -2.92 6.89 1.91
C VAL A 87 -3.52 8.26 2.07
N VAL A 88 -3.68 8.95 0.94
CA VAL A 88 -4.17 10.32 0.90
C VAL A 88 -5.48 10.33 0.13
N ASP A 89 -6.53 10.89 0.73
CA ASP A 89 -7.82 11.03 0.04
C ASP A 89 -7.84 12.21 -0.95
N SER A 90 -8.90 12.31 -1.74
CA SER A 90 -9.06 13.38 -2.73
C SER A 90 -9.16 14.81 -2.15
N ARG A 91 -9.13 14.97 -0.82
CA ARG A 91 -9.07 16.27 -0.13
C ARG A 91 -7.69 16.52 0.50
N GLY A 92 -6.69 15.70 0.16
CA GLY A 92 -5.35 15.80 0.72
C GLY A 92 -5.24 15.29 2.16
N ARG A 93 -6.24 14.59 2.69
CA ARG A 93 -6.22 14.10 4.08
C ARG A 93 -5.57 12.73 4.15
N SER A 94 -4.64 12.58 5.08
CA SER A 94 -4.12 11.26 5.46
C SER A 94 -5.25 10.38 6.00
N ARG A 95 -5.36 9.17 5.47
CA ARG A 95 -6.34 8.16 5.86
C ARG A 95 -5.72 6.93 6.50
N ASP A 96 -4.47 6.66 6.15
CA ASP A 96 -3.66 5.59 6.71
C ASP A 96 -2.19 5.88 6.42
N ALA A 97 -1.30 5.57 7.35
CA ALA A 97 0.13 5.75 7.16
C ALA A 97 0.91 4.89 8.13
N GLY A 98 1.97 4.26 7.64
CA GLY A 98 2.84 3.44 8.47
C GLY A 98 4.05 2.94 7.71
N TRP A 99 4.83 2.11 8.39
CA TRP A 99 6.00 1.49 7.83
C TRP A 99 6.25 0.11 8.42
N PHE A 100 7.08 -0.67 7.76
CA PHE A 100 7.63 -1.90 8.29
C PHE A 100 9.03 -2.14 7.71
N GLY A 101 9.89 -2.75 8.51
CA GLY A 101 11.17 -3.30 8.09
C GLY A 101 11.02 -4.70 7.51
N LYS A 102 12.06 -5.16 6.80
CA LYS A 102 12.09 -6.51 6.27
C LYS A 102 12.03 -7.54 7.42
N GLY A 103 11.07 -8.46 7.34
CA GLY A 103 10.87 -9.50 8.37
C GLY A 103 9.95 -9.11 9.52
N ASP A 104 9.50 -7.84 9.60
CA ASP A 104 8.55 -7.42 10.61
C ASP A 104 7.21 -8.14 10.45
N ARG A 105 6.60 -8.54 11.56
CA ARG A 105 5.30 -9.22 11.56
C ARG A 105 4.12 -8.25 11.66
N VAL A 106 4.37 -7.02 12.11
CA VAL A 106 3.37 -5.97 12.34
C VAL A 106 3.86 -4.65 11.79
N ASP A 107 2.93 -3.76 11.47
CA ASP A 107 3.26 -2.42 11.00
C ASP A 107 3.52 -1.47 12.16
N HIS A 108 4.44 -0.54 11.96
CA HIS A 108 4.63 0.62 12.80
C HIS A 108 3.82 1.79 12.23
N MET A 109 2.81 2.26 12.96
CA MET A 109 1.96 3.36 12.48
C MET A 109 2.71 4.68 12.58
N PHE A 110 2.56 5.53 11.57
CA PHE A 110 2.92 6.94 11.71
C PHE A 110 1.86 7.68 12.55
N PRO A 111 2.18 8.87 13.08
CA PRO A 111 1.20 9.72 13.72
C PRO A 111 -0.01 9.99 12.81
N ALA A 112 -1.19 10.12 13.41
CA ALA A 112 -2.40 10.47 12.66
C ALA A 112 -2.19 11.78 11.88
N GLY A 113 -2.60 11.78 10.61
CA GLY A 113 -2.38 12.94 9.73
C GLY A 113 -1.08 12.90 8.94
N ALA A 114 -0.21 11.91 9.13
CA ALA A 114 1.05 11.81 8.39
C ALA A 114 0.82 11.76 6.87
N LEU A 115 1.51 12.66 6.16
CA LEU A 115 1.50 12.77 4.71
C LEU A 115 2.82 12.24 4.13
N PRO A 116 2.83 11.86 2.85
CA PRO A 116 4.08 11.56 2.14
C PRO A 116 5.10 12.69 2.34
N PRO A 117 6.40 12.37 2.47
CA PRO A 117 7.42 13.39 2.34
C PRO A 117 7.31 14.03 0.95
N GLU A 118 7.54 15.34 0.89
CA GLU A 118 7.74 16.02 -0.40
C GLU A 118 8.82 15.26 -1.18
N PRO A 119 8.66 15.09 -2.51
CA PRO A 119 9.74 14.57 -3.33
C PRO A 119 10.99 15.39 -3.03
N LEU A 120 12.11 14.72 -2.76
CA LEU A 120 13.40 15.40 -2.81
C LEU A 120 13.41 16.17 -4.12
N GLN A 121 13.53 17.50 -4.07
CA GLN A 121 13.87 18.26 -5.27
C GLN A 121 15.08 17.54 -5.83
N ALA A 122 14.96 16.96 -7.02
CA ALA A 122 16.06 16.26 -7.65
C ALA A 122 17.24 17.22 -7.55
N GLU A 123 18.29 16.83 -6.82
CA GLU A 123 19.55 17.58 -6.80
C GLU A 123 19.81 17.92 -8.24
N SER A 124 19.84 19.23 -8.54
CA SER A 124 20.07 19.73 -9.89
C SER A 124 21.22 18.93 -10.47
N ALA A 125 20.94 18.17 -11.53
CA ALA A 125 21.95 17.34 -12.16
C ALA A 125 23.23 18.18 -12.32
N PRO A 126 24.42 17.64 -11.98
CA PRO A 126 25.64 18.40 -12.14
C PRO A 126 25.70 18.92 -13.59
N PRO A 127 26.11 20.19 -13.81
CA PRO A 127 26.14 20.75 -15.15
C PRO A 127 26.92 19.81 -16.06
N SER A 128 26.32 19.47 -17.21
CA SER A 128 26.95 18.62 -18.21
C SER A 128 28.34 19.19 -18.53
N PRO A 129 29.40 18.36 -18.55
CA PRO A 129 30.72 18.86 -18.92
C PRO A 129 30.61 19.47 -20.32
N ALA A 130 31.08 20.71 -20.46
CA ALA A 130 31.12 21.38 -21.75
C ALA A 130 31.84 20.47 -22.76
N ALA A 131 31.19 20.20 -23.89
CA ALA A 131 31.77 19.44 -24.98
C ALA A 131 33.04 20.16 -25.50
N PRO A 132 34.08 19.40 -25.91
CA PRO A 132 35.34 19.96 -26.38
C PRO A 132 35.21 20.74 -27.69
#